data_AF-A0A084B4W1-F1
#
_entry.id   AF-A0A084B4W1-F1
#
_cell.length_a   1.000
_cell.length_b   1.000
_cell.length_c   1.000
_cell.angle_alpha   90.00
_cell.angle_beta   90.00
_cell.angle_gamma   90.00
#
_symmetry.space_group_name_H-M   'P 1'
#
loop_
_entity.id
_entity.type
_entity.pdbx_description
1 polymer ?
#
loop_
_entity_poly.entity_id
_entity_poly.type
_entity_poly.pdbx_seq_one_letter_code
_entity_poly.pdbx_strand_id
1 'polypeptide(L)' 'VNAAIVATNCHASFLNIKLALVVGICGAVPFMPDIGLEIILGDVILSNGIIQYDLGR' A
#
# COMPACT_ATOMS: atom_id res chain seq x y z
N VAL A 1 -10.37 -2.52 8.49
CA VAL A 1 -10.07 -2.91 9.89
C VAL A 1 -9.18 -4.15 10.01
N ASN A 2 -9.47 -5.26 9.31
CA ASN A 2 -8.73 -6.53 9.47
C ASN A 2 -7.21 -6.42 9.27
N ALA A 3 -6.75 -5.73 8.22
CA ALA A 3 -5.33 -5.57 7.93
C ALA A 3 -4.55 -4.88 9.08
N ALA A 4 -5.14 -3.85 9.69
CA ALA A 4 -4.54 -3.15 10.82
C ALA A 4 -4.42 -4.06 12.05
N ILE A 5 -5.46 -4.83 12.38
CA ILE A 5 -5.45 -5.77 13.49
C ILE A 5 -4.35 -6.82 13.32
N VAL A 6 -4.24 -7.39 12.11
CA VAL A 6 -3.18 -8.36 11.79
C VAL A 6 -1.80 -7.73 11.93
N ALA A 7 -1.58 -6.53 11.37
CA ALA A 7 -0.31 -5.84 11.47
C ALA A 7 0.09 -5.55 12.93
N THR A 8 -0.86 -5.09 13.76
CA THR A 8 -0.63 -4.86 15.20
C THR A 8 -0.25 -6.14 15.92
N ASN A 9 -0.98 -7.24 15.68
CA ASN A 9 -0.69 -8.53 16.32
C ASN A 9 0.64 -9.13 15.86
N CYS A 10 1.00 -8.97 14.57
CA CYS A 10 2.30 -9.38 14.05
C CYS A 10 3.43 -8.60 14.72
N HIS A 11 3.31 -7.28 14.83
CA HIS A 11 4.30 -6.45 15.52
C HIS A 11 4.45 -6.86 17.00
N ALA A 12 3.35 -7.15 17.70
CA ALA A 12 3.37 -7.59 19.09
C ALA A 12 3.97 -9.00 19.27
N SER A 13 3.71 -9.92 18.34
CA SER A 13 4.16 -11.32 18.43
C SER A 13 5.61 -11.51 18.03
N PHE A 14 6.12 -10.69 17.12
CA PHE A 14 7.48 -10.80 16.57
C PHE A 14 8.29 -9.53 16.86
N LEU A 15 8.84 -9.47 18.06
CA LEU A 15 9.48 -8.28 18.64
C LEU A 15 10.71 -7.73 17.88
N ASN A 16 11.26 -8.48 16.92
CA ASN A 16 12.48 -8.11 16.17
C ASN A 16 12.24 -7.96 14.65
N ILE A 17 11.01 -7.67 14.22
CA ILE A 17 10.76 -7.32 12.83
C ILE A 17 11.54 -6.05 12.48
N LYS A 18 12.40 -6.13 11.46
CA LYS A 18 13.17 -4.99 10.93
C LYS A 18 12.52 -4.34 9.71
N LEU A 19 11.63 -5.08 9.05
CA LEU A 19 10.93 -4.66 7.84
C LEU A 19 9.58 -5.35 7.75
N ALA A 20 8.53 -4.58 7.49
CA ALA A 20 7.19 -5.07 7.16
C ALA A 20 6.74 -4.42 5.86
N LEU A 21 6.17 -5.20 4.95
CA LEU A 21 5.68 -4.75 3.65
C LEU A 21 4.17 -5.01 3.58
N VAL A 22 3.41 -3.99 3.16
CA VAL A 22 2.01 -4.17 2.78
C VAL A 22 1.98 -4.48 1.30
N VAL A 23 1.57 -5.70 0.95
CA VAL A 23 1.55 -6.19 -0.43
C VAL A 23 0.16 -6.65 -0.83
N GLY A 24 -0.15 -6.53 -2.11
CA GLY A 24 -1.43 -6.91 -2.69
C GLY A 24 -1.55 -6.37 -4.11
N ILE A 25 -2.69 -6.64 -4.73
CA ILE A 25 -3.05 -6.01 -5.99
C ILE A 25 -3.68 -4.64 -5.72
N CYS A 26 -3.47 -3.68 -6.62
CA CYS A 26 -4.11 -2.37 -6.57
C CYS A 26 -4.63 -1.99 -7.96
N GLY A 27 -5.65 -1.12 -7.98
CA GLY A 27 -6.00 -0.37 -9.18
C GLY A 27 -5.12 0.87 -9.29
N ALA A 28 -4.91 1.36 -10.51
CA ALA A 28 -4.11 2.55 -10.78
C ALA A 28 -4.81 3.48 -11.76
N VAL A 29 -4.52 4.77 -11.66
CA VAL A 29 -4.89 5.76 -12.68
C VAL A 29 -3.87 5.63 -13.81
N PRO A 30 -4.28 5.26 -15.04
CA PRO A 30 -3.34 4.85 -16.09
C PRO A 30 -2.35 5.92 -16.53
N PHE A 31 -2.66 7.20 -16.37
CA PHE A 31 -1.83 8.30 -16.83
C PHE A 31 -1.57 9.28 -15.68
N MET A 32 -0.29 9.45 -15.31
CA MET A 32 0.11 10.50 -14.39
C MET A 32 0.40 11.81 -15.17
N PRO A 33 -0.40 12.88 -14.97
CA PRO A 33 -0.30 14.11 -15.76
C PRO A 33 1.07 14.79 -15.68
N ASP A 34 1.71 14.71 -14.51
CA ASP A 34 2.90 15.52 -14.19
C ASP A 34 4.21 14.87 -14.65
N ILE A 35 4.20 13.57 -14.93
CA ILE A 35 5.41 12.77 -15.17
C ILE A 35 5.39 12.03 -16.51
N GLY A 36 4.24 12.03 -17.21
CA GLY A 36 4.08 11.30 -18.48
C GLY A 36 4.22 9.78 -18.35
N LEU A 37 4.11 9.26 -17.12
CA LEU A 37 4.21 7.83 -16.85
C LEU A 37 2.85 7.17 -17.11
N GLU A 38 2.87 6.14 -17.97
CA GLU A 38 1.74 5.24 -18.19
C GLU A 38 1.86 4.03 -17.26
N ILE A 39 0.76 3.66 -16.59
CA ILE A 39 0.67 2.49 -15.73
C ILE A 39 -0.20 1.44 -16.43
N ILE A 40 0.35 0.26 -16.67
CA ILE A 40 -0.31 -0.85 -17.36
C ILE A 40 -0.53 -2.07 -16.45
N LEU A 41 -1.44 -2.95 -16.86
CA LEU A 41 -1.67 -4.20 -16.12
C LEU A 41 -0.42 -5.06 -16.11
N GLY A 42 0.01 -5.45 -14.91
CA GLY A 42 1.25 -6.20 -14.69
C GLY A 42 2.36 -5.38 -14.05
N ASP A 43 2.23 -4.05 -14.02
CA ASP A 43 3.19 -3.19 -13.34
C ASP A 43 3.17 -3.39 -11.83
N VAL A 44 4.34 -3.28 -11.20
CA VAL A 44 4.51 -3.34 -9.75
C VAL A 44 4.73 -1.93 -9.21
N ILE A 45 3.80 -1.46 -8.38
CA ILE A 45 3.87 -0.13 -7.76
C ILE A 45 4.58 -0.23 -6.41
N LEU A 46 5.71 0.48 -6.29
CA LEU A 46 6.39 0.71 -5.03
C LEU A 46 5.94 2.05 -4.46
N SER A 47 5.15 2.01 -3.39
CA SER A 47 4.66 3.24 -2.77
C SER A 47 5.57 3.71 -1.62
N ASN A 48 5.76 5.03 -1.53
CA ASN A 48 6.40 5.68 -0.39
C ASN A 48 5.43 5.88 0.79
N GLY A 49 4.13 5.69 0.59
CA GLY A 49 3.10 5.86 1.62
C GLY A 49 1.68 5.53 1.16
N ILE A 50 0.73 5.51 2.09
CA ILE A 50 -0.69 5.26 1.77
C ILE A 50 -1.48 6.41 2.37
N ILE A 51 -2.35 7.03 1.57
CA ILE A 51 -3.24 8.12 2.00
C ILE A 51 -4.67 7.60 1.96
N GLN A 52 -5.39 7.74 3.08
CA GLN A 52 -6.80 7.39 3.15
C GLN A 52 -7.64 8.50 2.52
N TYR A 53 -8.34 8.21 1.42
CA TYR A 53 -9.15 9.18 0.69
C TYR A 53 -10.66 9.12 1.00
N ASP A 54 -11.08 8.11 1.76
CA ASP A 54 -12.48 7.82 2.09
C ASP A 54 -12.84 8.12 3.56
N LEU A 55 -11.93 8.73 4.33
CA LEU A 55 -12.19 9.05 5.72
C LEU A 55 -13.29 10.13 5.84
N GLY A 56 -14.41 9.78 6.49
CA GLY A 56 -15.53 10.71 6.71
C GLY A 56 -16.45 10.91 5.50
N ARG A 57 -16.29 10.09 4.46
CA ARG A 57 -17.30 9.89 3.41
C ARG A 57 -18.17 8.67 3.72
#